data_AF-A0AAD7I730-F1
#
_entry.id   AF-A0AAD7I730-F1
#
_cell.length_a   1.000
_cell.length_b   1.000
_cell.length_c   1.000
_cell.angle_alpha   90.00
_cell.angle_beta   90.00
_cell.angle_gamma   90.00
#
_symmetry.space_group_name_H-M   'P 1'
#
loop_
_entity.id
_entity.type
_entity.pdbx_description
1 polymer ?
#
loop_
_entity_poly.entity_id
_entity_poly.type
_entity_poly.pdbx_seq_one_letter_code
_entity_poly.pdbx_strand_id
1 'polypeptide(L)'
;MGDLWLEEDLPVPDGMGGDMNVIEDPIDRLPHHPDHTGAVEALARFKKILELKDGWRMTNPDVKAYTYVHLATGSHSRLDRIYVSPTLFKMCRNWIIKDVAVGTDHRMVAVDIHAPGSPFKGKGRFAIPLFLLKDTDFIEHAIDKGCNVLPGNEPEVSGPAATTSLQRRFQLWKEDLQLYAQKRAKKNVGALEQKNIKLQKERDEILN
;
A
#
# COMPACT_ATOMS: atom_id res chain seq x y z
N MET A 1 -26.96 -22.57 7.62
CA MET A 1 -26.79 -21.74 6.41
C MET A 1 -25.90 -22.52 5.46
N GLY A 2 -26.42 -22.84 4.29
CA GLY A 2 -25.70 -23.50 3.22
C GLY A 2 -24.44 -22.73 2.82
N ASP A 3 -23.47 -23.44 2.26
CA ASP A 3 -22.23 -22.84 1.80
C ASP A 3 -22.50 -22.13 0.48
N LEU A 4 -23.02 -20.90 0.56
CA LEU A 4 -23.37 -20.05 -0.59
C LEU A 4 -22.30 -20.09 -1.69
N TRP A 5 -21.01 -20.14 -1.30
CA TRP A 5 -19.90 -20.22 -2.23
C TRP A 5 -19.90 -21.49 -3.09
N LEU A 6 -20.25 -22.63 -2.49
CA LEU A 6 -20.39 -23.92 -3.16
C LEU A 6 -21.72 -24.01 -3.92
N GLU A 7 -22.79 -23.43 -3.36
CA GLU A 7 -24.12 -23.44 -3.97
C GLU A 7 -24.16 -22.61 -5.26
N GLU A 8 -23.43 -21.49 -5.30
CA GLU A 8 -23.38 -20.58 -6.44
C GLU A 8 -22.15 -20.81 -7.35
N ASP A 9 -21.39 -21.88 -7.14
CA ASP A 9 -20.17 -22.24 -7.90
C ASP A 9 -19.22 -21.05 -8.09
N LEU A 10 -18.96 -20.31 -7.01
CA LEU A 10 -18.14 -19.11 -7.08
C LEU A 10 -16.65 -19.45 -7.21
N PRO A 11 -15.85 -18.61 -7.92
CA PRO A 11 -14.41 -18.85 -8.07
C PRO A 11 -13.68 -18.99 -6.73
N VAL A 12 -12.76 -19.96 -6.63
CA VAL A 12 -11.93 -20.14 -5.44
C VAL A 12 -10.71 -19.20 -5.53
N PRO A 13 -10.55 -18.23 -4.63
CA PRO A 13 -9.43 -17.30 -4.68
C PRO A 13 -8.13 -17.95 -4.18
N ASP A 14 -7.01 -17.63 -4.84
CA ASP A 14 -5.68 -18.03 -4.36
C ASP A 14 -5.19 -17.22 -3.15
N GLY A 15 -5.82 -16.08 -2.88
CA GLY A 15 -5.51 -15.27 -1.72
C GLY A 15 -6.60 -14.26 -1.39
N MET A 16 -6.67 -13.89 -0.13
CA MET A 16 -7.60 -12.91 0.43
C MET A 16 -6.83 -12.04 1.42
N GLY A 17 -7.05 -10.73 1.43
CA GLY A 17 -6.44 -9.88 2.43
C GLY A 17 -7.29 -8.67 2.77
N GLY A 18 -7.12 -8.17 3.99
CA GLY A 18 -7.84 -7.00 4.50
C GLY A 18 -7.91 -6.99 6.02
N ASP A 19 -8.65 -6.01 6.55
CA ASP A 19 -9.03 -5.93 7.95
C ASP A 19 -10.22 -6.87 8.21
N MET A 20 -9.99 -7.92 8.99
CA MET A 20 -11.02 -8.91 9.32
C MET A 20 -11.90 -8.47 10.50
N ASN A 21 -11.48 -7.46 11.28
CA ASN A 21 -12.11 -7.05 12.55
C ASN A 21 -12.41 -8.22 13.52
N VAL A 22 -11.64 -9.30 13.43
CA VAL A 22 -11.77 -10.50 14.26
C VAL A 22 -10.39 -10.97 14.70
N ILE A 23 -10.28 -11.40 15.96
CA ILE A 23 -9.10 -12.09 16.48
C ILE A 23 -9.30 -13.61 16.42
N GLU A 24 -8.40 -14.30 15.68
CA GLU A 24 -8.42 -15.76 15.58
C GLU A 24 -7.71 -16.44 16.75
N ASP A 25 -6.48 -16.00 17.05
CA ASP A 25 -5.64 -16.58 18.10
C ASP A 25 -5.43 -15.60 19.27
N PRO A 26 -5.41 -16.05 20.54
CA PRO A 26 -5.19 -15.17 21.69
C PRO A 26 -3.90 -14.35 21.61
N ILE A 27 -2.85 -14.87 20.99
CA ILE A 27 -1.55 -14.18 20.79
C ILE A 27 -1.67 -12.92 19.92
N ASP A 28 -2.73 -12.81 19.12
CA ASP A 28 -2.98 -11.67 18.24
C ASP A 28 -3.56 -10.46 18.96
N ARG A 29 -3.78 -10.51 20.28
CA ARG A 29 -4.37 -9.43 21.05
C ARG A 29 -3.60 -9.12 22.31
N LEU A 30 -3.62 -7.87 22.77
CA LEU A 30 -3.14 -7.48 24.09
C LEU A 30 -4.10 -6.45 24.70
N PRO A 31 -4.69 -6.69 25.89
CA PRO A 31 -4.59 -7.90 26.71
C PRO A 31 -5.24 -9.14 26.07
N HIS A 32 -4.75 -10.34 26.39
CA HIS A 32 -5.28 -11.58 25.83
C HIS A 32 -6.75 -11.80 26.25
N HIS A 33 -7.64 -11.91 25.27
CA HIS A 33 -8.99 -12.45 25.46
C HIS A 33 -9.56 -12.94 24.13
N PRO A 34 -10.44 -13.95 24.14
CA PRO A 34 -11.09 -14.43 22.92
C PRO A 34 -12.01 -13.35 22.32
N ASP A 35 -12.26 -13.49 21.01
CA ASP A 35 -13.28 -12.71 20.30
C ASP A 35 -14.63 -13.45 20.28
N HIS A 36 -15.64 -12.85 19.67
CA HIS A 36 -16.95 -13.46 19.49
C HIS A 36 -16.86 -14.78 18.70
N THR A 37 -17.18 -15.90 19.36
CA THR A 37 -17.02 -17.26 18.83
C THR A 37 -17.67 -17.45 17.46
N GLY A 38 -18.88 -16.93 17.24
CA GLY A 38 -19.56 -17.10 15.96
C GLY A 38 -18.85 -16.43 14.78
N ALA A 39 -18.13 -15.32 15.01
CA ALA A 39 -17.38 -14.65 13.96
C ALA A 39 -16.08 -15.41 13.65
N VAL A 40 -15.39 -15.89 14.69
CA VAL A 40 -14.19 -16.74 14.57
C VAL A 40 -14.52 -18.04 13.83
N GLU A 41 -15.61 -18.71 14.20
CA GLU A 41 -16.05 -19.95 13.56
C GLU A 41 -16.47 -19.74 12.10
N ALA A 42 -17.18 -18.64 11.79
CA ALA A 42 -17.55 -18.32 10.42
C ALA A 42 -16.32 -18.11 9.53
N LEU A 43 -15.32 -17.35 10.01
CA LEU A 43 -14.06 -17.14 9.31
C LEU A 43 -13.26 -18.45 9.16
N ALA A 44 -13.18 -19.26 10.22
CA ALA A 44 -12.52 -20.56 10.18
C ALA A 44 -13.18 -21.50 9.15
N ARG A 45 -14.51 -21.54 9.10
CA ARG A 45 -15.27 -22.31 8.10
C ARG A 45 -14.99 -21.79 6.68
N PHE A 46 -15.06 -20.48 6.47
CA PHE A 46 -14.81 -19.85 5.18
C PHE A 46 -13.41 -20.19 4.64
N LYS A 47 -12.37 -20.03 5.47
CA LYS A 47 -11.00 -20.41 5.13
C LYS A 47 -10.87 -21.90 4.82
N LYS A 48 -11.57 -22.76 5.56
CA LYS A 48 -11.55 -24.20 5.33
C LYS A 48 -12.13 -24.58 3.96
N ILE A 49 -13.24 -23.94 3.56
CA ILE A 49 -13.87 -24.18 2.25
C ILE A 49 -12.94 -23.79 1.10
N LEU A 50 -12.23 -22.67 1.24
CA LEU A 50 -11.33 -22.13 0.21
C LEU A 50 -9.87 -22.59 0.35
N GLU A 51 -9.59 -23.47 1.31
CA GLU A 51 -8.24 -23.93 1.67
C GLU A 51 -7.23 -22.80 1.97
N LEU A 52 -7.70 -21.66 2.47
CA LEU A 52 -6.88 -20.49 2.75
C LEU A 52 -6.20 -20.58 4.12
N LYS A 53 -4.93 -20.17 4.20
CA LYS A 53 -4.15 -20.15 5.45
C LYS A 53 -3.53 -18.79 5.72
N ASP A 54 -3.42 -18.41 7.00
CA ASP A 54 -2.78 -17.16 7.42
C ASP A 54 -1.27 -17.26 7.21
N GLY A 55 -0.78 -16.68 6.12
CA GLY A 55 0.61 -16.86 5.75
C GLY A 55 1.59 -16.15 6.70
N TRP A 56 1.17 -15.06 7.35
CA TRP A 56 2.00 -14.37 8.33
C TRP A 56 2.19 -15.23 9.59
N ARG A 57 1.09 -15.79 10.12
CA ARG A 57 1.13 -16.65 11.32
C ARG A 57 1.83 -17.99 11.05
N MET A 58 1.65 -18.57 9.86
CA MET A 58 2.43 -19.77 9.49
C MET A 58 3.94 -19.52 9.42
N THR A 59 4.35 -18.30 9.07
CA THR A 59 5.78 -17.92 9.01
C THR A 59 6.32 -17.53 10.39
N ASN A 60 5.47 -16.97 11.26
CA ASN A 60 5.85 -16.40 12.55
C ASN A 60 4.94 -16.93 13.68
N PRO A 61 4.99 -18.23 14.01
CA PRO A 61 4.00 -18.88 14.89
C PRO A 61 3.93 -18.25 16.28
N ASP A 62 5.07 -17.88 16.86
CA ASP A 62 5.17 -17.40 18.25
C ASP A 62 5.43 -15.89 18.36
N VAL A 63 5.49 -15.18 17.24
CA VAL A 63 5.78 -13.74 17.24
C VAL A 63 4.52 -12.96 17.60
N LYS A 64 4.65 -12.02 18.54
CA LYS A 64 3.64 -11.02 18.83
C LYS A 64 3.86 -9.81 17.95
N ALA A 65 2.96 -9.59 17.00
CA ALA A 65 2.96 -8.38 16.19
C ALA A 65 1.51 -8.00 15.90
N TYR A 66 1.24 -6.70 15.97
CA TYR A 66 -0.10 -6.14 15.91
C TYR A 66 -0.21 -5.21 14.72
N THR A 67 -1.43 -5.11 14.18
CA THR A 67 -1.73 -4.23 13.06
C THR A 67 -2.59 -3.06 13.48
N TYR A 68 -3.21 -3.10 14.65
CA TYR A 68 -4.10 -2.07 15.16
C TYR A 68 -3.73 -1.69 16.60
N VAL A 69 -3.82 -0.39 16.91
CA VAL A 69 -3.61 0.16 18.25
C VAL A 69 -4.78 1.05 18.64
N HIS A 70 -5.51 0.67 19.69
CA HIS A 70 -6.58 1.50 20.24
C HIS A 70 -6.01 2.50 21.25
N LEU A 71 -5.83 3.75 20.83
CA LEU A 71 -5.11 4.77 21.60
C LEU A 71 -5.70 5.03 23.00
N ALA A 72 -7.03 4.95 23.16
CA ALA A 72 -7.67 5.27 24.42
C ALA A 72 -7.48 4.19 25.50
N THR A 73 -7.33 2.92 25.10
CA THR A 73 -7.19 1.79 26.04
C THR A 73 -5.77 1.24 26.06
N GLY A 74 -4.93 1.59 25.08
CA GLY A 74 -3.62 0.97 24.86
C GLY A 74 -3.72 -0.49 24.42
N SER A 75 -4.89 -0.97 23.98
CA SER A 75 -5.02 -2.34 23.51
C SER A 75 -4.47 -2.50 22.10
N HIS A 76 -3.80 -3.61 21.86
CA HIS A 76 -3.22 -3.95 20.56
C HIS A 76 -3.90 -5.17 19.98
N SER A 77 -4.06 -5.20 18.65
CA SER A 77 -4.72 -6.31 17.95
C SER A 77 -4.12 -6.51 16.57
N ARG A 78 -3.98 -7.75 16.13
CA ARG A 78 -3.70 -8.09 14.73
C ARG A 78 -5.03 -8.34 14.06
N LEU A 79 -5.54 -7.37 13.32
CA LEU A 79 -6.85 -7.43 12.65
C LEU A 79 -6.68 -7.61 11.13
N ASP A 80 -5.64 -6.98 10.58
CA ASP A 80 -5.27 -7.06 9.18
C ASP A 80 -4.53 -8.36 8.91
N ARG A 81 -4.99 -9.13 7.92
CA ARG A 81 -4.44 -10.44 7.58
C ARG A 81 -4.41 -10.64 6.08
N ILE A 82 -3.47 -11.48 5.64
CA ILE A 82 -3.41 -11.99 4.28
C ILE A 82 -3.42 -13.51 4.37
N TYR A 83 -4.47 -14.11 3.84
CA TYR A 83 -4.63 -15.53 3.67
C TYR A 83 -4.28 -15.95 2.25
N VAL A 84 -3.63 -17.09 2.10
CA VAL A 84 -3.20 -17.61 0.79
C VAL A 84 -3.45 -19.10 0.69
N SER A 85 -3.68 -19.58 -0.54
CA SER A 85 -3.77 -21.01 -0.85
C SER A 85 -2.43 -21.69 -0.59
N PRO A 86 -2.39 -23.02 -0.37
CA PRO A 86 -1.13 -23.74 -0.14
C PRO A 86 -0.17 -23.63 -1.33
N THR A 87 -0.73 -23.51 -2.55
CA THR A 87 0.03 -23.32 -3.79
C THR A 87 0.68 -21.93 -3.82
N LEU A 88 -0.09 -20.87 -3.57
CA LEU A 88 0.43 -19.50 -3.54
C LEU A 88 1.44 -19.31 -2.41
N PHE A 89 1.20 -19.90 -1.24
CA PHE A 89 2.10 -19.80 -0.08
C PHE A 89 3.54 -20.25 -0.39
N LYS A 90 3.73 -21.27 -1.23
CA LYS A 90 5.08 -21.73 -1.65
C LYS A 90 5.89 -20.64 -2.33
N MET A 91 5.22 -19.68 -2.97
CA MET A 91 5.80 -18.55 -3.67
C MET A 91 5.93 -17.29 -2.79
N CYS A 92 5.33 -17.28 -1.60
CA CYS A 92 5.37 -16.16 -0.68
C CYS A 92 6.65 -16.15 0.17
N ARG A 93 7.28 -14.99 0.32
CA ARG A 93 8.44 -14.74 1.19
C ARG A 93 8.28 -13.39 1.90
N ASN A 94 9.15 -13.12 2.88
CA ASN A 94 9.27 -11.82 3.54
C ASN A 94 7.93 -11.26 4.06
N TRP A 95 7.22 -12.04 4.87
CA TRP A 95 6.01 -11.59 5.54
C TRP A 95 6.35 -10.52 6.58
N ILE A 96 5.82 -9.30 6.40
CA ILE A 96 6.13 -8.16 7.26
C ILE A 96 4.87 -7.42 7.71
N ILE A 97 4.95 -6.81 8.88
CA ILE A 97 4.00 -5.82 9.38
C ILE A 97 4.77 -4.51 9.55
N LYS A 98 4.34 -3.46 8.86
CA LYS A 98 5.07 -2.19 8.81
C LYS A 98 4.15 -0.98 8.92
N ASP A 99 4.70 0.10 9.44
CA ASP A 99 4.03 1.39 9.48
C ASP A 99 3.89 1.98 8.08
N VAL A 100 2.82 2.75 7.88
CA VAL A 100 2.55 3.45 6.63
C VAL A 100 2.71 4.95 6.82
N ALA A 101 3.06 5.67 5.75
CA ALA A 101 3.21 7.13 5.78
C ALA A 101 1.88 7.90 5.81
N VAL A 102 0.78 7.21 6.13
CA VAL A 102 -0.58 7.76 6.23
C VAL A 102 -0.94 7.79 7.71
N GLY A 103 -1.59 8.85 8.17
CA GLY A 103 -2.05 8.97 9.57
C GLY A 103 -3.20 8.02 9.85
N THR A 104 -2.89 6.77 10.19
CA THR A 104 -3.83 5.72 10.56
C THR A 104 -3.34 5.01 11.82
N ASP A 105 -4.28 4.48 12.58
CA ASP A 105 -4.11 3.54 13.69
C ASP A 105 -3.83 2.09 13.23
N HIS A 106 -3.79 1.86 11.91
CA HIS A 106 -3.41 0.57 11.31
C HIS A 106 -1.98 0.53 10.76
N ARG A 107 -1.36 -0.65 10.84
CA ARG A 107 -0.10 -1.02 10.21
C ARG A 107 -0.39 -1.96 9.05
N MET A 108 0.38 -1.83 7.97
CA MET A 108 0.22 -2.63 6.77
C MET A 108 0.86 -4.02 6.94
N VAL A 109 0.10 -5.05 6.60
CA VAL A 109 0.64 -6.40 6.34
C VAL A 109 1.06 -6.49 4.89
N ALA A 110 2.27 -6.99 4.63
CA ALA A 110 2.78 -7.19 3.28
C ALA A 110 3.54 -8.51 3.16
N VAL A 111 3.60 -9.02 1.94
CA VAL A 111 4.29 -10.25 1.56
C VAL A 111 4.87 -10.10 0.16
N ASP A 112 6.05 -10.65 -0.07
CA ASP A 112 6.62 -10.76 -1.40
C ASP A 112 6.11 -12.05 -2.06
N ILE A 113 5.46 -11.91 -3.22
CA ILE A 113 5.02 -13.06 -4.02
C ILE A 113 5.95 -13.21 -5.21
N HIS A 114 6.72 -14.28 -5.23
CA HIS A 114 7.56 -14.61 -6.38
C HIS A 114 6.70 -15.20 -7.51
N ALA A 115 6.91 -14.74 -8.73
CA ALA A 115 6.29 -15.31 -9.92
C ALA A 115 7.40 -15.88 -10.83
N PRO A 116 7.85 -17.13 -10.61
CA PRO A 116 8.86 -17.77 -11.46
C PRO A 116 8.40 -17.77 -12.92
N GLY A 117 9.29 -17.39 -13.84
CA GLY A 117 8.95 -17.31 -15.26
C GLY A 117 8.05 -16.13 -15.65
N SER A 118 7.75 -15.21 -14.73
CA SER A 118 7.11 -13.95 -15.12
C SER A 118 8.01 -13.19 -16.11
N PRO A 119 7.42 -12.60 -17.17
CA PRO A 119 8.20 -11.84 -18.14
C PRO A 119 8.85 -10.66 -17.42
N PHE A 120 9.98 -10.19 -17.96
CA PHE A 120 10.63 -8.99 -17.46
C PHE A 120 9.62 -7.84 -17.42
N LYS A 121 9.20 -7.45 -16.22
CA LYS A 121 8.40 -6.26 -15.99
C LYS A 121 9.37 -5.09 -15.86
N GLY A 122 9.36 -4.20 -16.84
CA GLY A 122 10.14 -2.96 -16.79
C GLY A 122 9.76 -2.07 -15.60
N LYS A 123 10.41 -0.91 -15.46
CA LYS A 123 10.28 0.01 -14.30
C LYS A 123 8.87 0.59 -14.04
N GLY A 124 7.86 0.18 -14.80
CA GLY A 124 6.53 0.79 -14.81
C GLY A 124 6.52 2.17 -15.45
N ARG A 125 5.36 2.82 -15.45
CA ARG A 125 5.26 4.24 -15.80
C ARG A 125 5.76 5.06 -14.62
N PHE A 126 6.48 6.14 -14.91
CA PHE A 126 6.88 7.08 -13.88
C PHE A 126 5.64 7.64 -13.16
N ALA A 127 5.68 7.64 -11.83
CA ALA A 127 4.72 8.32 -10.98
C ALA A 127 5.45 9.39 -10.17
N ILE A 128 4.82 10.56 -10.00
CA ILE A 128 5.37 11.65 -9.20
C ILE A 128 5.43 11.19 -7.73
N PRO A 129 6.60 11.17 -7.08
CA PRO A 129 6.71 10.77 -5.68
C PRO A 129 5.86 11.66 -4.76
N LEU A 130 5.11 11.05 -3.83
CA LEU A 130 4.15 11.76 -2.97
C LEU A 130 4.78 12.88 -2.13
N PHE A 131 6.05 12.77 -1.75
CA PHE A 131 6.71 13.83 -0.99
C PHE A 131 6.86 15.14 -1.77
N LEU A 132 6.87 15.09 -3.11
CA LEU A 132 6.91 16.29 -3.95
C LEU A 132 5.62 17.10 -3.87
N LEU A 133 4.51 16.50 -3.42
CA LEU A 133 3.26 17.22 -3.16
C LEU A 133 3.39 18.23 -2.00
N LYS A 134 4.51 18.21 -1.26
CA LYS A 134 4.86 19.17 -0.22
C LYS A 134 6.12 19.97 -0.54
N ASP A 135 6.71 19.76 -1.73
CA ASP A 135 7.91 20.45 -2.17
C ASP A 135 7.51 21.78 -2.81
N THR A 136 7.82 22.89 -2.15
CA THR A 136 7.41 24.25 -2.58
C THR A 136 7.88 24.55 -3.99
N ASP A 137 9.15 24.28 -4.29
CA ASP A 137 9.73 24.56 -5.61
C ASP A 137 9.03 23.75 -6.72
N PHE A 138 8.63 22.51 -6.44
CA PHE A 138 7.85 21.69 -7.36
C PHE A 138 6.45 22.26 -7.58
N ILE A 139 5.74 22.64 -6.50
CA ILE A 139 4.38 23.18 -6.56
C ILE A 139 4.37 24.51 -7.33
N GLU A 140 5.29 25.42 -7.03
CA GLU A 140 5.41 26.72 -7.70
C GLU A 140 5.67 26.56 -9.19
N HIS A 141 6.60 25.67 -9.57
CA HIS A 141 6.88 25.37 -10.98
C HIS A 141 5.65 24.78 -11.69
N ALA A 142 4.92 23.87 -11.03
CA ALA A 142 3.71 23.27 -11.59
C ALA A 142 2.63 24.31 -11.88
N ILE A 143 2.42 25.25 -10.95
CA ILE A 143 1.45 26.35 -11.07
C ILE A 143 1.87 27.32 -12.15
N ASP A 144 3.11 27.85 -12.10
CA ASP A 144 3.65 28.82 -13.06
C ASP A 144 3.50 28.32 -14.51
N LYS A 145 3.95 27.09 -14.77
CA LYS A 145 3.87 26.50 -16.11
C LYS A 145 2.46 26.10 -16.50
N GLY A 146 1.62 25.72 -15.54
CA GLY A 146 0.23 25.35 -15.76
C GLY A 146 -0.63 26.53 -16.22
N CYS A 147 -0.39 27.73 -15.68
CA CYS A 147 -1.11 28.95 -16.09
C CYS A 147 -0.97 29.25 -17.59
N ASN A 148 0.18 28.92 -18.19
CA ASN A 148 0.46 29.13 -19.62
C ASN A 148 -0.24 28.11 -20.54
N VAL A 149 -0.84 27.05 -19.98
CA VAL A 149 -1.62 26.06 -20.74
C VAL A 149 -3.05 26.53 -20.99
N LEU A 150 -3.56 27.45 -20.17
CA LEU A 150 -4.96 27.88 -20.21
C LEU A 150 -5.29 28.66 -21.50
N PRO A 151 -6.55 28.60 -21.98
CA PRO A 151 -7.01 29.44 -23.09
C PRO A 151 -6.84 30.93 -22.75
N GLY A 152 -6.32 31.73 -23.69
CA GLY A 152 -6.06 33.17 -23.49
C GLY A 152 -4.64 33.53 -23.04
N ASN A 153 -3.81 32.56 -22.65
CA ASN A 153 -2.37 32.73 -22.40
C ASN A 153 -1.52 32.13 -23.53
N GLU A 154 -2.03 32.19 -24.75
CA GLU A 154 -1.37 31.60 -25.92
C GLU A 154 -0.18 32.47 -26.33
N PRO A 155 0.99 31.88 -26.61
CA PRO A 155 2.07 32.64 -27.20
C PRO A 155 1.61 33.18 -28.56
N GLU A 156 1.82 34.47 -28.82
CA GLU A 156 1.59 35.07 -30.13
C GLU A 156 2.56 34.44 -31.14
N VAL A 157 2.15 33.34 -31.76
CA VAL A 157 2.93 32.69 -32.81
C VAL A 157 2.22 32.90 -34.13
N SER A 158 2.81 33.73 -35.00
CA SER A 158 2.33 33.90 -36.37
C SER A 158 2.81 32.75 -37.26
N GLY A 159 1.89 32.03 -37.92
CA GLY A 159 2.19 31.03 -38.95
C GLY A 159 1.42 29.70 -38.80
N PRO A 160 1.64 28.71 -39.68
CA PRO A 160 0.92 27.43 -39.68
C PRO A 160 1.09 26.58 -38.41
N ALA A 161 2.04 26.95 -37.53
CA ALA A 161 2.27 26.36 -36.22
C ALA A 161 1.42 27.00 -35.09
N ALA A 162 0.61 28.02 -35.40
CA ALA A 162 -0.15 28.83 -34.44
C ALA A 162 -1.25 28.05 -33.70
N THR A 163 -1.63 26.86 -34.15
CA THR A 163 -2.71 26.06 -33.56
C THR A 163 -2.15 24.81 -32.88
N THR A 164 -1.29 25.02 -31.89
CA THR A 164 -0.96 23.91 -30.99
C THR A 164 -2.20 23.66 -30.13
N SER A 165 -2.94 22.59 -30.42
CA SER A 165 -4.19 22.28 -29.73
C SER A 165 -4.01 22.29 -28.21
N LEU A 166 -5.06 22.63 -27.46
CA LEU A 166 -5.03 22.62 -25.99
C LEU A 166 -4.49 21.29 -25.45
N GLN A 167 -4.84 20.18 -26.11
CA GLN A 167 -4.35 18.85 -25.79
C GLN A 167 -2.82 18.74 -25.92
N ARG A 168 -2.22 19.34 -26.96
CA ARG A 168 -0.77 19.33 -27.15
C ARG A 168 -0.05 20.25 -26.15
N ARG A 169 -0.61 21.42 -25.82
CA ARG A 169 -0.07 22.28 -24.75
C ARG A 169 -0.10 21.59 -23.38
N PHE A 170 -1.23 20.95 -23.06
CA PHE A 170 -1.35 20.17 -21.82
C PHE A 170 -0.38 18.99 -21.77
N GLN A 171 -0.15 18.32 -22.89
CA GLN A 171 0.84 17.25 -22.98
C GLN A 171 2.27 17.75 -22.71
N LEU A 172 2.68 18.87 -23.32
CA LEU A 172 3.99 19.47 -23.11
C LEU A 172 4.19 19.91 -21.65
N TRP A 173 3.15 20.46 -21.02
CA TRP A 173 3.18 20.81 -19.59
C TRP A 173 3.36 19.57 -18.70
N LYS A 174 2.65 18.47 -18.96
CA LYS A 174 2.87 17.22 -18.20
C LYS A 174 4.28 16.67 -18.37
N GLU A 175 4.86 16.77 -19.57
CA GLU A 175 6.24 16.33 -19.85
C GLU A 175 7.25 17.18 -19.08
N ASP A 176 7.10 18.51 -19.09
CA ASP A 176 7.91 19.43 -18.29
C ASP A 176 7.79 19.16 -16.79
N LEU A 177 6.56 19.01 -16.30
CA LEU A 177 6.27 18.69 -14.90
C LEU A 177 6.92 17.37 -14.47
N GLN A 178 6.86 16.35 -15.32
CA GLN A 178 7.51 15.06 -15.09
C GLN A 178 9.04 15.20 -15.00
N LEU A 179 9.66 15.93 -15.91
CA LEU A 179 11.11 16.15 -15.91
C LEU A 179 11.55 16.92 -14.66
N TYR A 180 10.80 17.95 -14.28
CA TYR A 180 11.07 18.74 -13.09
C TYR A 180 10.89 17.90 -11.81
N ALA A 181 9.84 17.09 -11.74
CA ALA A 181 9.63 16.14 -10.64
C ALA A 181 10.82 15.19 -10.48
N GLN A 182 11.34 14.63 -11.58
CA GLN A 182 12.51 13.75 -11.55
C GLN A 182 13.77 14.47 -11.02
N LYS A 183 13.98 15.73 -11.42
CA LYS A 183 15.09 16.55 -10.92
C LYS A 183 14.98 16.81 -9.42
N ARG A 184 13.78 17.19 -8.93
CA ARG A 184 13.52 17.42 -7.50
C ARG A 184 13.67 16.13 -6.69
N ALA A 185 13.11 15.02 -7.19
CA ALA A 185 13.17 13.74 -6.50
C ALA A 185 14.61 13.27 -6.29
N LYS A 186 15.47 13.38 -7.31
CA LYS A 186 16.90 13.04 -7.22
C LYS A 186 17.63 13.87 -6.16
N LYS A 187 17.25 15.14 -5.97
CA LYS A 187 17.87 16.02 -4.97
C LYS A 187 17.46 15.66 -3.54
N ASN A 188 16.20 15.25 -3.34
CA ASN A 188 15.60 15.16 -2.00
C ASN A 188 15.43 13.73 -1.45
N VAL A 189 15.53 12.70 -2.31
CA VAL A 189 15.33 11.28 -1.91
C VAL A 189 16.26 10.85 -0.77
N GLY A 190 17.56 11.17 -0.84
CA GLY A 190 18.52 10.72 0.16
C GLY A 190 18.25 11.28 1.55
N ALA A 191 17.85 12.55 1.65
CA ALA A 191 17.51 13.18 2.92
C ALA A 191 16.26 12.54 3.57
N LEU A 192 15.28 12.16 2.75
CA LEU A 192 14.06 11.49 3.21
C LEU A 192 14.34 10.07 3.71
N GLU A 193 15.17 9.30 2.99
CA GLU A 193 15.57 7.95 3.42
C GLU A 193 16.31 7.98 4.76
N GLN A 194 17.25 8.91 4.94
CA GLN A 194 17.97 9.08 6.22
C GLN A 194 17.04 9.42 7.38
N LYS A 195 16.05 10.30 7.14
CA LYS A 195 15.05 10.65 8.17
C LYS A 195 14.20 9.43 8.56
N ASN A 196 13.78 8.62 7.58
CA ASN A 196 13.02 7.39 7.86
C ASN A 196 13.83 6.38 8.68
N ILE A 197 15.11 6.15 8.32
CA ILE A 197 15.99 5.25 9.07
C ILE A 197 16.14 5.72 10.52
N LYS A 198 16.34 7.03 10.74
CA LYS A 198 16.45 7.60 12.08
C LYS A 198 15.17 7.37 12.92
N LEU A 199 14.00 7.68 12.35
CA LEU A 199 12.72 7.50 13.04
C LEU A 199 12.42 6.02 13.36
N GLN A 200 12.79 5.11 12.46
CA GLN A 200 12.66 3.67 12.71
C GLN A 200 13.52 3.22 13.89
N LYS A 201 14.76 3.70 13.96
CA LYS A 201 15.66 3.39 15.07
C LYS A 201 15.14 3.92 16.41
N GLU A 202 14.68 5.17 16.45
CA GLU A 202 14.08 5.77 17.66
C GLU A 202 12.87 4.97 18.15
N ARG A 203 12.02 4.48 17.24
CA ARG A 203 10.89 3.61 17.59
C ARG A 203 11.37 2.29 18.18
N ASP A 204 12.36 1.64 17.57
CA ASP A 204 12.86 0.33 18.04
C ASP A 204 13.50 0.41 19.43
N GLU A 205 14.07 1.57 19.77
CA GLU A 205 14.58 1.86 21.13
C GLU A 205 13.46 2.04 22.16
N ILE A 206 12.27 2.50 21.75
CA ILE A 206 11.10 2.68 22.63
C ILE A 206 10.34 1.36 22.86
N LEU A 207 10.38 0.45 21.88
CA LEU A 207 9.64 -0.82 21.91
C LEU A 207 10.41 -1.99 22.56
N ASN A 208 11.69 -1.79 22.90
CA ASN A 208 12.53 -2.71 23.68
C ASN A 208 12.67 -2.22 25.12
#